data_AF-A0A1G0LSX4-F1
#
_entry.id   AF-A0A1G0LSX4-F1
#
_cell.length_a   1.000
_cell.length_b   1.000
_cell.length_c   1.000
_cell.angle_alpha   90.00
_cell.angle_beta   90.00
_cell.angle_gamma   90.00
#
_symmetry.space_group_name_H-M   'P 1'
#
loop_
_entity.id
_entity.type
_entity.pdbx_description
1 polymer ?
#
loop_
_entity_poly.entity_id
_entity_poly.type
_entity_poly.pdbx_seq_one_letter_code
_entity_poly.pdbx_strand_id
1 'polypeptide(L)'
;MADPVSVQRFVQELEKLKGEMDAGKLKHGEYDQRLARVIKELRDRKVDAERQALQTAIDGALAKGTITPGVKTHLEKRLGLT
;
A
#
# COMPACT_ATOMS: atom_id res chain seq x y z
N MET A 1 -16.33 -15.92 -2.24
CA MET A 1 -15.42 -15.82 -3.41
C MET A 1 -14.49 -14.67 -3.13
N ALA A 2 -13.19 -14.93 -2.97
CA ALA A 2 -12.24 -13.86 -2.68
C ALA A 2 -11.85 -13.20 -4.00
N ASP A 3 -12.40 -12.02 -4.28
CA ASP A 3 -11.99 -11.23 -5.45
C ASP A 3 -10.46 -11.09 -5.48
N PRO A 4 -9.83 -11.20 -6.66
CA PRO A 4 -8.41 -10.97 -6.80
C PRO A 4 -8.10 -9.59 -6.22
N VAL A 5 -7.16 -9.53 -5.27
CA VAL A 5 -6.71 -8.25 -4.73
C VAL A 5 -5.94 -7.58 -5.86
N SER A 6 -6.62 -6.74 -6.61
CA SER A 6 -6.02 -5.95 -7.67
C SER A 6 -5.17 -4.83 -7.04
N VAL A 7 -4.20 -4.33 -7.80
CA VAL A 7 -3.40 -3.15 -7.41
C VAL A 7 -4.30 -1.96 -7.05
N GLN A 8 -5.48 -1.84 -7.66
CA GLN A 8 -6.47 -0.82 -7.30
C GLN A 8 -7.01 -1.00 -5.87
N ARG A 9 -7.33 -2.23 -5.46
CA ARG A 9 -7.79 -2.52 -4.10
C ARG A 9 -6.68 -2.26 -3.08
N PHE A 10 -5.42 -2.52 -3.45
CA PHE A 10 -4.27 -2.13 -2.64
C PHE A 10 -4.21 -0.63 -2.40
N VAL A 11 -4.33 0.16 -3.48
CA VAL A 11 -4.34 1.62 -3.40
C VAL A 11 -5.50 2.10 -2.53
N GLN A 12 -6.72 1.56 -2.69
CA GLN A 12 -7.87 1.93 -1.85
C GLN A 12 -7.64 1.66 -0.36
N GLU A 13 -7.03 0.53 -0.01
CA GLU A 13 -6.70 0.22 1.39
C GLU A 13 -5.57 1.12 1.91
N LEU A 14 -4.62 1.53 1.07
CA LEU A 14 -3.65 2.57 1.40
C LEU A 14 -4.31 3.91 1.70
N GLU A 15 -5.27 4.36 0.88
CA GLU A 15 -5.97 5.64 1.11
C GLU A 15 -6.75 5.60 2.43
N LYS A 16 -7.41 4.47 2.72
CA LYS A 16 -8.11 4.29 4.01
C LYS A 16 -7.14 4.33 5.20
N LEU A 17 -6.04 3.58 5.13
CA LEU A 17 -5.05 3.55 6.21
C LEU A 17 -4.45 4.95 6.43
N LYS A 18 -4.19 5.70 5.36
CA LYS A 18 -3.76 7.09 5.47
C LYS A 18 -4.85 7.95 6.10
N GLY A 19 -6.11 7.83 5.66
CA GLY A 19 -7.22 8.59 6.24
C GLY A 19 -7.39 8.34 7.74
N GLU A 20 -7.20 7.10 8.19
CA GLU A 20 -7.20 6.76 9.62
C GLU A 20 -5.98 7.31 10.37
N MET A 21 -4.80 7.34 9.73
CA MET A 21 -3.59 7.94 10.29
C MET A 21 -3.69 9.47 10.39
N ASP A 22 -4.11 10.15 9.32
CA ASP A 22 -4.31 11.60 9.27
C ASP A 22 -5.41 12.05 10.24
N ALA A 23 -6.44 11.22 10.43
CA ALA A 23 -7.46 11.44 11.45
C ALA A 23 -6.96 11.22 12.88
N GLY A 24 -5.69 10.84 13.08
CA GLY A 24 -5.09 10.53 14.38
C GLY A 24 -5.66 9.26 15.03
N LYS A 25 -6.39 8.44 14.28
CA LYS A 25 -7.03 7.21 14.78
C LYS A 25 -6.07 6.03 14.84
N LEU A 26 -4.98 6.07 14.06
CA LEU A 26 -3.95 5.03 14.04
C LEU A 26 -2.62 5.57 14.56
N LYS A 27 -1.99 4.79 15.43
CA LYS A 27 -0.57 5.01 15.76
C LYS A 27 0.30 4.50 14.61
N HIS A 28 1.47 5.12 14.44
CA HIS A 28 2.47 4.71 13.44
C HIS A 28 2.75 3.20 13.43
N GLY A 29 2.87 2.57 14.60
CA GLY A 29 3.10 1.13 14.71
C GLY A 29 1.94 0.27 14.21
N GLU A 30 0.69 0.68 14.44
CA GLU A 30 -0.49 -0.03 13.94
C GLU A 30 -0.67 0.14 12.43
N TYR A 31 -0.38 1.35 11.92
CA TYR A 31 -0.33 1.62 10.49
C TYR A 31 0.65 0.67 9.80
N ASP A 32 1.88 0.57 10.28
CA ASP A 32 2.91 -0.31 9.70
C ASP A 32 2.54 -1.79 9.79
N GLN A 33 1.86 -2.23 10.85
CA GLN A 33 1.36 -3.60 11.00
C GLN A 33 0.23 -3.91 10.02
N ARG A 34 -0.72 -2.99 9.83
CA ARG A 34 -1.81 -3.18 8.85
C ARG A 34 -1.26 -3.17 7.43
N LEU A 35 -0.37 -2.22 7.14
CA LEU A 35 0.34 -2.12 5.87
C LEU A 35 1.10 -3.41 5.56
N ALA A 36 1.76 -4.00 6.57
CA ALA A 36 2.45 -5.29 6.46
C ALA A 36 1.56 -6.39 5.94
N ARG A 37 0.37 -6.46 6.53
CA ARG A 37 -0.59 -7.52 6.27
C ARG A 37 -1.14 -7.39 4.86
N VAL A 38 -1.50 -6.17 4.45
CA VAL A 38 -1.99 -5.89 3.09
C VAL A 38 -0.90 -6.23 2.05
N ILE A 39 0.33 -5.78 2.24
CA ILE A 39 1.46 -6.10 1.34
C ILE A 39 1.69 -7.61 1.27
N LYS A 40 1.68 -8.30 2.43
CA LYS A 40 1.86 -9.74 2.49
C LYS A 40 0.72 -10.48 1.77
N GLU A 41 -0.53 -10.04 1.94
CA GLU A 41 -1.67 -10.61 1.23
C GLU A 41 -1.59 -10.39 -0.28
N LEU A 42 -1.10 -9.24 -0.75
CA LEU A 42 -0.82 -9.04 -2.18
C LEU A 42 0.26 -9.99 -2.71
N ARG A 43 1.34 -10.17 -1.95
CA ARG A 43 2.43 -11.08 -2.34
C ARG A 43 1.96 -12.54 -2.33
N ASP A 44 1.27 -12.96 -1.28
CA ASP A 44 0.80 -14.34 -1.10
C ASP A 44 -0.30 -14.70 -2.11
N ARG A 45 -1.16 -13.76 -2.48
CA ARG A 45 -2.20 -13.99 -3.49
C ARG A 45 -1.67 -14.01 -4.92
N LYS A 46 -0.35 -13.96 -5.12
CA LYS A 46 0.29 -13.83 -6.44
C LYS A 46 -0.49 -12.84 -7.28
N VAL A 47 -0.47 -11.57 -6.88
CA VAL A 47 -0.72 -10.54 -7.87
C VAL A 47 0.43 -10.69 -8.85
N ASP A 48 0.18 -11.29 -10.00
CA ASP A 48 0.98 -11.23 -11.23
C ASP A 48 1.08 -9.78 -11.76
N ALA A 49 0.94 -8.79 -10.87
CA ALA A 49 1.31 -7.44 -11.14
C ALA A 49 2.82 -7.42 -11.15
N GLU A 50 3.35 -7.25 -12.36
CA GLU A 50 4.71 -6.80 -12.60
C GLU A 50 5.07 -5.75 -11.54
N ARG A 51 6.24 -5.88 -10.91
CA ARG A 51 6.76 -4.88 -9.95
C ARG A 51 6.55 -3.45 -10.44
N GLN A 52 6.62 -3.23 -11.75
CA GLN A 52 6.30 -1.97 -12.41
C GLN A 52 4.88 -1.49 -12.16
N ALA A 53 3.84 -2.33 -12.27
CA ALA A 53 2.47 -1.94 -12.00
C ALA A 53 2.26 -1.51 -10.54
N LEU A 54 2.92 -2.19 -9.59
CA LEU A 54 2.92 -1.78 -8.19
C LEU A 54 3.63 -0.43 -8.00
N GLN A 55 4.79 -0.25 -8.63
CA GLN A 55 5.54 1.00 -8.56
C GLN A 55 4.76 2.17 -9.18
N THR A 56 4.18 1.98 -10.36
CA THR A 56 3.32 2.98 -11.02
C THR A 56 2.11 3.34 -10.18
N ALA A 57 1.50 2.38 -9.49
CA ALA A 57 0.40 2.66 -8.59
C ALA A 57 0.83 3.45 -7.34
N ILE A 58 1.98 3.13 -6.76
CA ILE A 58 2.55 3.86 -5.62
C ILE A 58 2.94 5.28 -6.04
N ASP A 59 3.59 5.45 -7.18
CA ASP A 59 3.94 6.75 -7.74
C ASP A 59 2.70 7.58 -8.07
N GLY A 60 1.68 6.95 -8.65
CA GLY A 60 0.38 7.58 -8.91
C GLY A 60 -0.32 8.02 -7.62
N ALA A 61 -0.26 7.22 -6.56
CA ALA A 61 -0.80 7.59 -5.25
C ALA A 61 -0.01 8.74 -4.61
N LEU A 62 1.32 8.76 -4.76
CA LEU A 62 2.15 9.88 -4.27
C LEU A 62 1.83 11.17 -5.05
N ALA A 63 1.74 11.09 -6.37
CA ALA A 63 1.43 12.23 -7.23
C ALA A 63 0.05 12.84 -6.94
N LYS A 64 -0.92 12.01 -6.54
CA LYS A 64 -2.25 12.43 -6.10
C LYS A 64 -2.31 13.00 -4.68
N GLY A 65 -1.23 12.89 -3.90
CA GLY A 65 -1.22 13.22 -2.47
C GLY A 65 -1.93 12.19 -1.58
N THR A 66 -2.36 11.06 -2.16
CA THR A 66 -2.98 9.92 -1.48
C THR A 66 -2.01 9.24 -0.51
N ILE A 67 -0.70 9.33 -0.71
CA ILE A 67 0.32 8.85 0.23
C ILE A 67 1.43 9.89 0.41
N THR A 68 2.12 9.85 1.54
CA THR A 68 3.28 10.71 1.78
C THR A 68 4.57 10.07 1.27
N PRO A 69 5.65 10.84 1.05
CA PRO A 69 6.94 10.30 0.63
C PRO A 69 7.51 9.24 1.59
N GLY A 70 7.25 9.39 2.90
CA GLY A 70 7.64 8.40 3.92
C GLY A 70 6.91 7.06 3.75
N VAL A 71 5.62 7.11 3.43
CA VAL A 71 4.82 5.91 3.13
C VAL A 71 5.29 5.23 1.84
N LYS A 72 5.58 6.01 0.78
CA LYS A 72 6.17 5.47 -0.46
C LYS A 72 7.46 4.69 -0.18
N THR A 73 8.40 5.30 0.54
CA THR A 73 9.70 4.68 0.86
C THR A 73 9.52 3.37 1.65
N HIS A 74 8.57 3.36 2.58
CA HIS A 74 8.25 2.16 3.35
C HIS A 74 7.64 1.05 2.49
N LEU A 75 6.74 1.41 1.56
CA LEU A 75 6.15 0.49 0.59
C LEU A 75 7.22 -0.11 -0.34
N GLU A 76 8.09 0.72 -0.90
CA GLU A 76 9.17 0.29 -1.81
C GLU A 76 10.11 -0.72 -1.14
N LYS A 77 10.57 -0.43 0.09
CA LYS A 77 11.42 -1.35 0.86
C LYS A 77 10.75 -2.69 1.14
N ARG A 78 9.45 -2.67 1.45
CA ARG A 78 8.72 -3.90 1.82
C ARG A 78 8.34 -4.74 0.63
N LEU A 79 8.08 -4.10 -0.50
CA LEU A 79 7.82 -4.76 -1.77
C LEU A 79 9.11 -5.22 -2.47
N GLY A 80 10.28 -4.73 -2.05
CA GLY A 80 11.57 -5.04 -2.66
C GLY A 80 11.74 -4.37 -4.02
N LEU A 81 11.23 -3.13 -4.12
CA LEU A 81 11.34 -2.27 -5.32
C LEU A 81 12.61 -1.40 -5.30
N THR A 82 13.27 -1.28 -4.14
CA THR A 82 14.53 -0.56 -3.87
C THR A 82 15.41 -1.41 -2.97
#